data_AF-A0A3N0FT00-F1
#
_entry.id   AF-A0A3N0FT00-F1
#
_cell.length_a   1.000
_cell.length_b   1.000
_cell.length_c   1.000
_cell.angle_alpha   90.00
_cell.angle_beta   90.00
_cell.angle_gamma   90.00
#
_symmetry.space_group_name_H-M   'P 1'
#
loop_
_entity.id
_entity.type
_entity.pdbx_description
1 polymer ?
#
loop_
_entity_poly.entity_id
_entity_poly.type
_entity_poly.pdbx_seq_one_letter_code
_entity_poly.pdbx_strand_id
1 'polypeptide(L)'
;MENALTLLKGMLVTAIGGLYIYLLVRWGIYTAHTSSDTLMWVVMMLVGAAVLSVVMVPVIFILQPVIALLAIVFAAISSLVSRLNRRRRSHA
;
A
#
# COMPACT_ATOMS: atom_id res chain seq x y z
N MET A 1 -17.68 1.77 -11.59
CA MET A 1 -17.11 0.71 -10.71
C MET A 1 -15.60 0.68 -10.80
N GLU A 2 -15.00 0.76 -12.00
CA GLU A 2 -13.54 0.74 -12.17
C GLU A 2 -12.84 1.91 -11.44
N ASN A 3 -13.30 3.14 -11.58
CA ASN A 3 -12.59 4.31 -11.03
C ASN A 3 -12.42 4.30 -9.50
N ALA A 4 -13.43 3.87 -8.74
CA ALA A 4 -13.36 3.82 -7.28
C ALA A 4 -12.45 2.68 -6.79
N LEU A 5 -12.46 1.55 -7.48
CA LEU A 5 -11.57 0.42 -7.17
C LEU A 5 -10.11 0.75 -7.50
N THR A 6 -9.88 1.44 -8.62
CA THR A 6 -8.56 1.93 -9.02
C THR A 6 -8.04 2.99 -8.05
N LEU A 7 -8.89 3.90 -7.56
CA LEU A 7 -8.56 4.87 -6.51
C LEU A 7 -8.17 4.18 -5.19
N LEU A 8 -8.95 3.20 -4.74
CA LEU A 8 -8.66 2.45 -3.52
C LEU A 8 -7.34 1.67 -3.64
N LYS A 9 -7.13 0.98 -4.77
CA LYS A 9 -5.86 0.31 -5.07
C LYS A 9 -4.70 1.30 -5.09
N GLY A 10 -4.88 2.46 -5.72
CA GLY A 10 -3.87 3.51 -5.78
C GLY A 10 -3.49 4.04 -4.39
N MET A 11 -4.48 4.31 -3.54
CA MET A 11 -4.25 4.73 -2.15
C MET A 11 -3.50 3.67 -1.34
N LEU A 12 -3.87 2.40 -1.48
CA LEU A 12 -3.20 1.28 -0.80
C LEU A 12 -1.75 1.10 -1.27
N VAL A 13 -1.51 1.12 -2.58
CA VAL A 13 -0.16 1.03 -3.15
C VAL A 13 0.69 2.21 -2.68
N THR A 14 0.12 3.41 -2.66
CA THR A 14 0.83 4.62 -2.20
C THR A 14 1.15 4.56 -0.71
N ALA A 15 0.23 4.06 0.12
CA ALA A 15 0.45 3.91 1.55
C ALA A 15 1.52 2.85 1.86
N ILE A 16 1.47 1.67 1.21
CA ILE A 16 2.45 0.60 1.40
C ILE A 16 3.82 1.02 0.86
N GLY A 17 3.86 1.61 -0.33
CA GLY A 17 5.08 2.14 -0.93
C GLY A 17 5.69 3.28 -0.10
N GLY A 18 4.86 4.17 0.43
CA GLY A 18 5.28 5.24 1.33
C GLY A 18 5.88 4.71 2.63
N LEU A 19 5.25 3.69 3.24
CA LEU A 19 5.80 3.02 4.42
C LEU A 19 7.16 2.36 4.13
N TYR A 20 7.28 1.72 2.97
CA TYR A 20 8.55 1.12 2.53
C TYR A 20 9.66 2.16 2.37
N ILE A 21 9.38 3.26 1.67
CA ILE A 21 10.35 4.36 1.49
C ILE A 21 10.71 4.97 2.84
N TYR A 22 9.74 5.18 3.73
CA TYR A 22 9.99 5.68 5.08
C TYR A 22 10.95 4.77 5.87
N LEU A 23 10.73 3.45 5.83
CA LEU A 23 11.60 2.48 6.48
C LEU A 23 13.02 2.47 5.88
N LEU A 24 13.14 2.58 4.56
CA LEU A 24 14.44 2.71 3.88
C LEU A 24 15.19 3.98 4.28
N VAL A 25 14.51 5.13 4.31
CA VAL A 25 15.12 6.40 4.72
C VAL A 25 15.58 6.33 6.18
N ARG A 26 14.73 5.80 7.06
CA ARG A 26 15.07 5.63 8.49
C ARG A 26 16.25 4.67 8.67
N TRP A 27 16.27 3.57 7.91
CA TRP A 27 17.40 2.64 7.88
C TRP A 27 18.68 3.33 7.41
N GLY A 28 18.61 4.08 6.31
CA GLY A 28 19.75 4.79 5.75
C GLY A 28 20.34 5.84 6.71
N ILE A 29 19.49 6.58 7.42
CA ILE A 29 19.92 7.53 8.47
C ILE A 29 20.64 6.77 9.59
N TYR A 30 20.08 5.65 10.04
CA TYR A 30 20.71 4.82 11.07
C TYR A 30 22.09 4.31 10.62
N THR A 31 22.18 3.80 9.39
CA THR A 31 23.45 3.32 8.83
C THR A 31 24.47 4.46 8.72
N ALA A 32 24.02 5.66 8.33
CA ALA A 32 24.90 6.83 8.18
C ALA A 32 25.48 7.33 9.50
N HIS A 33 24.73 7.19 10.59
CA HIS A 33 25.20 7.55 11.92
C HIS A 33 26.04 6.48 12.60
N THR A 34 25.96 5.23 12.15
CA THR A 34 26.59 4.09 12.84
C THR A 34 27.91 3.67 12.20
N SER A 35 28.08 3.91 10.90
CA SER A 35 29.24 3.42 10.14
C SER A 35 30.05 4.60 9.58
N SER A 36 31.31 4.72 10.00
CA SER A 36 32.26 5.69 9.44
C SER A 36 32.86 5.26 8.10
N ASP A 37 32.69 3.97 7.74
CA ASP A 37 33.30 3.36 6.56
C ASP A 37 32.30 3.26 5.40
N THR A 38 32.61 3.90 4.27
CA THR A 38 31.68 4.09 3.14
C THR A 38 31.27 2.76 2.50
N LEU A 39 32.17 1.79 2.45
CA LEU A 39 31.87 0.44 1.93
C LEU A 39 30.87 -0.30 2.83
N MET A 40 31.03 -0.20 4.15
CA MET A 40 30.11 -0.80 5.11
C MET A 40 28.71 -0.16 5.03
N TRP A 41 28.65 1.15 4.77
CA TRP A 41 27.41 1.89 4.56
C TRP A 41 26.59 1.35 3.38
N VAL A 42 27.25 1.15 2.23
CA VAL A 42 26.62 0.60 1.02
C VAL A 42 26.15 -0.83 1.22
N VAL A 43 26.96 -1.67 1.88
CA VAL A 43 26.60 -3.06 2.19
C VAL A 43 25.39 -3.11 3.12
N MET A 44 25.35 -2.32 4.18
CA MET A 44 24.22 -2.28 5.11
C MET A 44 22.95 -1.71 4.47
N MET A 45 23.07 -0.73 3.56
CA MET A 45 21.95 -0.23 2.75
C MET A 45 21.38 -1.32 1.84
N LEU A 46 22.24 -2.02 1.08
CA LEU A 46 21.83 -3.10 0.17
C LEU A 46 21.19 -4.27 0.93
N VAL A 47 21.81 -4.72 2.02
CA VAL A 47 21.30 -5.81 2.84
C VAL A 47 19.99 -5.41 3.51
N GLY A 48 19.90 -4.19 4.06
CA GLY A 48 18.67 -3.67 4.65
C GLY A 48 17.53 -3.57 3.64
N ALA A 49 17.80 -3.07 2.42
CA ALA A 49 16.82 -3.01 1.35
C ALA A 49 16.37 -4.40 0.91
N ALA A 50 17.29 -5.37 0.79
CA ALA A 50 16.94 -6.75 0.44
C ALA A 50 16.05 -7.39 1.51
N VAL A 51 16.40 -7.25 2.79
CA VAL A 51 15.61 -7.77 3.92
C VAL A 51 14.23 -7.12 3.97
N LEU A 52 14.15 -5.79 3.86
CA LEU A 52 12.87 -5.07 3.81
C LEU A 52 12.00 -5.52 2.64
N SER A 53 12.61 -5.78 1.48
CA SER A 53 11.89 -6.28 0.29
C SER A 53 11.32 -7.68 0.54
N VAL A 54 12.12 -8.58 1.11
CA VAL A 54 11.69 -9.95 1.43
C VAL A 54 10.58 -9.93 2.48
N VAL A 55 10.64 -9.06 3.49
CA VAL A 55 9.61 -8.92 4.53
C VAL A 55 8.33 -8.29 3.97
N MET A 56 8.41 -7.42 2.97
CA MET A 56 7.22 -6.83 2.36
C MET A 56 6.39 -7.84 1.56
N VAL A 57 6.99 -8.91 1.01
CA VAL A 57 6.27 -9.96 0.28
C VAL A 57 5.16 -10.63 1.12
N PRO A 58 5.43 -11.20 2.31
CA PRO A 58 4.39 -11.79 3.14
C PRO A 58 3.39 -10.75 3.67
N VAL A 59 3.82 -9.52 3.94
CA VAL A 59 2.91 -8.43 4.34
C VAL A 59 1.88 -8.17 3.25
N ILE A 60 2.33 -8.02 2.00
CA ILE A 60 1.44 -7.82 0.85
C ILE A 60 0.53 -9.04 0.66
N PHE A 61 1.06 -10.25 0.80
CA PHE A 61 0.29 -11.49 0.69
C PHE A 61 -0.85 -11.56 1.72
N ILE A 62 -0.59 -11.18 2.97
CA ILE A 62 -1.62 -11.12 4.03
C ILE A 62 -2.61 -9.98 3.78
N LEU A 63 -2.17 -8.84 3.23
CA LEU A 63 -3.07 -7.73 2.93
C LEU A 63 -3.98 -7.99 1.73
N GLN A 64 -3.58 -8.80 0.75
CA GLN A 64 -4.40 -9.10 -0.45
C GLN A 64 -5.85 -9.52 -0.13
N PRO A 65 -6.13 -10.49 0.76
CA PRO A 65 -7.50 -10.87 1.10
C PRO A 65 -8.28 -9.73 1.77
N VAL A 66 -7.64 -8.92 2.61
CA VAL A 66 -8.26 -7.75 3.26
C VAL A 66 -8.65 -6.71 2.21
N ILE A 67 -7.78 -6.47 1.23
CA ILE A 67 -8.05 -5.56 0.11
C ILE A 67 -9.22 -6.07 -0.74
N ALA A 68 -9.30 -7.39 -0.98
CA ALA A 68 -10.40 -8.00 -1.70
C ALA A 68 -11.74 -7.88 -0.95
N LEU A 69 -11.74 -8.08 0.37
CA LEU A 69 -12.93 -7.87 1.21
C LEU A 69 -13.40 -6.42 1.18
N LEU A 70 -12.47 -5.46 1.32
CA LEU A 70 -12.78 -4.04 1.19
C LEU A 70 -13.38 -3.72 -0.19
N ALA A 71 -12.81 -4.27 -1.26
CA ALA A 71 -13.33 -4.11 -2.62
C ALA A 71 -14.77 -4.61 -2.76
N ILE A 72 -15.10 -5.76 -2.16
CA ILE A 72 -16.46 -6.33 -2.18
C ILE A 72 -17.44 -5.42 -1.42
N VAL A 73 -17.06 -4.92 -0.25
CA VAL A 73 -17.88 -4.00 0.54
C VAL A 73 -18.14 -2.70 -0.24
N PHE A 74 -17.11 -2.11 -0.83
CA PHE A 74 -17.25 -0.91 -1.66
C PHE A 74 -18.11 -1.15 -2.90
N ALA A 75 -17.99 -2.32 -3.54
CA ALA A 75 -18.82 -2.71 -4.67
C ALA A 75 -20.30 -2.88 -4.27
N ALA A 76 -20.56 -3.50 -3.11
CA ALA A 76 -21.90 -3.68 -2.56
C ALA A 76 -22.56 -2.33 -2.22
N ILE A 77 -21.83 -1.43 -1.55
CA ILE A 77 -22.32 -0.07 -1.24
C ILE A 77 -22.58 0.70 -2.54
N SER A 78 -21.65 0.67 -3.50
CA SER A 78 -21.81 1.36 -4.78
C SER A 78 -23.02 0.85 -5.57
N SER A 79 -23.26 -0.46 -5.56
CA SER A 79 -24.44 -1.10 -6.14
C SER A 79 -25.73 -0.60 -5.48
N LEU A 80 -25.76 -0.55 -4.14
CA LEU A 80 -26.91 -0.09 -3.38
C LEU A 80 -27.21 1.40 -3.64
N VAL A 81 -26.18 2.25 -3.63
CA VAL A 81 -26.28 3.69 -3.92
C VAL A 81 -26.75 3.91 -5.37
N SER A 82 -26.22 3.17 -6.34
CA SER A 82 -26.66 3.22 -7.73
C SER A 82 -28.15 2.88 -7.86
N ARG A 83 -28.59 1.81 -7.18
CA ARG A 83 -30.00 1.39 -7.18
C ARG A 83 -30.92 2.42 -6.55
N LEU A 84 -30.50 3.05 -5.45
CA LEU A 84 -31.23 4.14 -4.79
C LEU A 84 -31.32 5.40 -5.66
N ASN A 85 -30.21 5.82 -6.27
CA ASN A 85 -30.19 6.98 -7.17
C ASN A 85 -31.03 6.74 -8.43
N ARG A 86 -31.04 5.52 -8.96
CA ARG A 86 -31.87 5.16 -10.11
C ARG A 86 -33.36 5.19 -9.78
N ARG A 87 -33.75 4.74 -8.57
CA ARG A 87 -35.13 4.89 -8.08
C ARG A 87 -35.51 6.35 -7.87
N ARG A 88 -34.62 7.19 -7.31
CA ARG A 88 -34.89 8.62 -7.15
C ARG A 88 -35.09 9.34 -8.49
N ARG A 89 -34.29 9.03 -9.51
CA ARG A 89 -34.41 9.64 -10.85
C ARG A 89 -35.61 9.17 -11.66
N SER A 90 -36.26 8.06 -11.32
CA SER A 90 -37.49 7.62 -12.01
C SER A 90 -38.76 8.14 -11.35
N HIS A 91 -38.65 8.75 -10.17
CA HIS A 91 -39.76 9.36 -9.43
C HIS A 91 -39.75 10.89 -9.46
N ALA A 92 -38.74 11.49 -10.12
CA ALA A 92 -38.66 12.91 -10.46
C ALA A 92 -38.85 13.05 -11.97
#